data_AF-A0A444UP28-F1
#
_entry.id   AF-A0A444UP28-F1
#
_cell.length_a   1.000
_cell.length_b   1.000
_cell.length_c   1.000
_cell.angle_alpha   90.00
_cell.angle_beta   90.00
_cell.angle_gamma   90.00
#
_symmetry.space_group_name_H-M   'P 1'
#
loop_
_entity.id
_entity.type
_entity.pdbx_description
1 polymer ?
#
loop_
_entity_poly.entity_id
_entity_poly.type
_entity_poly.pdbx_seq_one_letter_code
_entity_poly.pdbx_strand_id
1 'polypeptide(L)'
;MMSEETGQKNNNKANCTALAEHTNGLTKPSALVTKPGASKKLVIKNFKDRPKLSDNYTQDTWKKLQEAVGAIQNSTSIKYNLEELYQAVENLCSYKVSATLYKQLRQVCEDHVKAQIHQFREYPFELSLRVLV
;
A
#
# COMPACT_ATOMS: atom_id res chain seq x y z
N MET A 1 5.44 22.36 -24.23
CA MET A 1 6.73 22.14 -24.92
C MET A 1 7.54 21.24 -24.01
N MET A 2 7.49 19.92 -24.22
CA MET A 2 8.37 19.12 -25.09
C MET A 2 9.85 19.24 -24.71
N SER A 3 10.41 18.14 -24.20
CA SER A 3 11.69 17.57 -24.68
C SER A 3 11.82 16.13 -24.18
N GLU A 4 12.10 15.24 -25.14
CA GLU A 4 12.52 13.84 -25.01
C GLU A 4 14.05 13.76 -24.78
N GLU A 5 14.57 12.72 -24.13
CA GLU A 5 15.67 11.86 -24.64
C GLU A 5 15.87 10.60 -23.76
N THR A 6 16.39 9.58 -24.44
CA THR A 6 16.56 8.14 -24.29
C THR A 6 17.58 7.57 -23.29
N GLY A 7 17.35 6.28 -22.92
CA GLY A 7 18.36 5.21 -22.99
C GLY A 7 18.95 4.68 -21.67
N GLN A 8 18.77 3.38 -21.38
CA GLN A 8 19.86 2.43 -21.07
C GLN A 8 19.36 0.97 -21.01
N LYS A 9 20.23 0.12 -21.55
CA LYS A 9 20.19 -1.31 -21.86
C LYS A 9 20.60 -2.15 -20.65
N ASN A 10 19.94 -3.27 -20.36
CA ASN A 10 20.52 -4.32 -19.51
C ASN A 10 20.26 -5.72 -20.11
N ASN A 11 21.37 -6.38 -20.45
CA ASN A 11 21.47 -7.69 -21.07
C ASN A 11 21.54 -8.77 -20.00
N ASN A 12 20.51 -9.59 -19.83
CA ASN A 12 20.60 -10.82 -19.04
C ASN A 12 20.61 -12.02 -19.98
N LYS A 13 21.81 -12.40 -20.41
CA LYS A 13 22.09 -13.64 -21.14
C LYS A 13 22.05 -14.81 -20.16
N ALA A 14 20.99 -15.61 -20.19
CA ALA A 14 21.01 -16.96 -19.65
C ALA A 14 21.16 -17.95 -20.81
N ASN A 15 22.32 -18.59 -20.87
CA ASN A 15 22.58 -19.75 -21.72
C ASN A 15 21.81 -20.95 -21.14
N CYS A 16 20.97 -21.59 -21.95
CA CYS A 16 20.59 -22.99 -21.71
C CYS A 16 21.05 -23.80 -22.90
N THR A 17 22.03 -24.66 -22.64
CA THR A 17 22.63 -25.65 -23.54
C THR A 17 21.58 -26.63 -24.03
N ALA A 18 21.58 -26.84 -25.35
CA ALA A 18 20.84 -27.89 -26.03
C ALA A 18 21.41 -29.27 -25.68
N LEU A 19 20.54 -30.25 -25.43
CA LEU A 19 20.82 -31.64 -25.76
C LEU A 19 19.58 -32.29 -26.36
N ALA A 20 19.84 -32.87 -27.52
CA ALA A 20 18.96 -33.53 -28.47
C ALA A 20 18.07 -34.63 -27.85
N GLU A 21 16.79 -34.67 -28.24
CA GLU A 21 16.22 -35.69 -29.12
C GLU A 21 16.00 -37.07 -28.46
N HIS A 22 14.77 -37.31 -27.98
CA HIS A 22 14.18 -38.64 -28.00
C HIS A 22 12.70 -38.55 -28.41
N THR A 23 12.33 -39.48 -29.28
CA THR A 23 11.24 -39.47 -30.25
C THR A 23 9.87 -39.88 -29.72
N ASN A 24 8.82 -39.40 -30.41
CA ASN A 24 7.69 -40.14 -31.00
C ASN A 24 6.29 -39.60 -30.65
N GLY A 25 5.61 -39.11 -31.71
CA GLY A 25 4.17 -39.26 -31.87
C GLY A 25 3.30 -38.06 -31.51
N LEU A 26 3.10 -37.14 -32.47
CA LEU A 26 1.80 -36.93 -33.12
C LEU A 26 1.88 -35.75 -34.09
N THR A 27 1.56 -36.05 -35.33
CA THR A 27 1.56 -35.19 -36.51
C THR A 27 0.47 -34.11 -36.46
N LYS A 28 0.86 -32.86 -36.71
CA LYS A 28 0.12 -31.90 -37.56
C LYS A 28 0.98 -30.67 -37.86
N PRO A 29 1.42 -30.44 -39.11
CA PRO A 29 2.00 -29.17 -39.49
C PRO A 29 0.85 -28.19 -39.78
N SER A 30 0.73 -27.14 -38.98
CA SER A 30 0.02 -25.94 -39.41
C SER A 30 0.94 -24.75 -39.16
N ALA A 31 1.77 -24.48 -40.16
CA ALA A 31 2.56 -23.28 -40.21
C ALA A 31 1.67 -22.14 -40.73
N LEU A 32 1.22 -21.26 -39.82
CA LEU A 32 0.86 -19.88 -40.15
C LEU A 32 1.24 -18.96 -38.99
N VAL A 33 2.47 -18.44 -39.08
CA VAL A 33 2.91 -17.10 -38.68
C VAL A 33 2.55 -16.65 -37.25
N THR A 34 3.45 -16.96 -36.31
CA THR A 34 3.60 -16.17 -35.08
C THR A 34 4.24 -14.83 -35.43
N LYS A 35 3.42 -13.82 -35.73
CA LYS A 35 3.86 -12.42 -35.59
C LYS A 35 4.14 -12.16 -34.10
N PRO A 36 5.39 -11.82 -33.71
CA PRO A 36 5.66 -11.36 -32.35
C PRO A 36 5.17 -9.91 -32.27
N GLY A 37 4.03 -9.64 -31.63
CA GLY A 37 3.61 -8.24 -31.50
C GLY A 37 2.26 -7.91 -30.90
N ALA A 38 1.39 -8.88 -30.59
CA ALA A 38 0.09 -8.57 -29.96
C ALA A 38 -0.10 -9.41 -28.69
N SER A 39 0.00 -8.75 -27.54
CA SER A 39 -0.42 -9.31 -26.26
C SER A 39 -1.89 -9.70 -26.33
N LYS A 40 -2.18 -10.99 -26.13
CA LYS A 40 -3.56 -11.51 -26.13
C LYS A 40 -4.24 -11.10 -24.83
N LYS A 41 -5.12 -10.09 -24.90
CA LYS A 41 -5.94 -9.61 -23.77
C LYS A 41 -6.92 -10.71 -23.33
N LEU A 42 -6.80 -11.17 -22.08
CA LEU A 42 -7.74 -12.10 -21.48
C LEU A 42 -8.99 -11.34 -21.02
N VAL A 43 -10.18 -11.92 -21.28
CA VAL A 43 -11.48 -11.37 -20.90
C VAL A 43 -12.19 -12.38 -20.01
N ILE A 44 -12.57 -11.97 -18.80
CA ILE A 44 -13.33 -12.80 -17.87
C ILE A 44 -14.81 -12.73 -18.28
N LYS A 45 -15.36 -13.85 -18.77
CA LYS A 45 -16.78 -13.95 -19.13
C LYS A 45 -17.63 -13.98 -17.85
N ASN A 46 -18.68 -13.16 -17.78
CA ASN A 46 -19.48 -12.91 -16.56
C ASN A 46 -18.75 -12.15 -15.43
N PHE A 47 -17.86 -11.21 -15.76
CA PHE A 47 -17.33 -10.29 -14.75
C PHE A 47 -18.46 -9.35 -14.29
N LYS A 48 -19.16 -9.75 -13.22
CA LYS A 48 -20.00 -8.83 -12.46
C LYS A 48 -19.07 -7.76 -11.88
N ASP A 49 -19.48 -6.49 -11.95
CA ASP A 49 -18.70 -5.37 -11.42
C ASP A 49 -18.10 -5.72 -10.06
N ARG A 50 -16.86 -5.26 -9.84
CA ARG A 50 -16.15 -5.48 -8.57
C ARG A 50 -17.12 -5.09 -7.45
N PRO A 51 -17.39 -5.98 -6.48
CA PRO A 51 -18.29 -5.64 -5.38
C PRO A 51 -17.80 -4.33 -4.77
N LYS A 52 -18.65 -3.30 -4.83
CA LYS A 52 -18.33 -2.02 -4.22
C LYS A 52 -18.24 -2.27 -2.73
N LEU A 53 -17.10 -1.92 -2.15
CA LEU A 53 -16.99 -1.84 -0.70
C LEU A 53 -18.11 -0.93 -0.19
N SER A 54 -18.79 -1.37 0.86
CA SER A 54 -19.74 -0.49 1.54
C SER A 54 -19.01 0.73 2.07
N ASP A 55 -19.68 1.88 2.05
CA ASP A 55 -19.11 3.17 2.47
C ASP A 55 -18.56 3.11 3.91
N ASN A 56 -19.22 2.31 4.76
CA ASN A 56 -18.83 2.08 6.16
C ASN A 56 -17.42 1.49 6.30
N TYR A 57 -16.96 0.63 5.39
CA TYR A 57 -15.64 -0.02 5.52
C TYR A 57 -14.51 1.01 5.60
N THR A 58 -14.59 2.07 4.80
CA THR A 58 -13.57 3.12 4.77
C THR A 58 -13.46 3.79 6.14
N GLN A 59 -14.60 4.13 6.75
CA GLN A 59 -14.66 4.80 8.05
C GLN A 59 -14.20 3.87 9.18
N ASP A 60 -14.67 2.62 9.21
CA ASP A 60 -14.27 1.64 10.22
C ASP A 60 -12.77 1.34 10.16
N THR A 61 -12.23 1.19 8.95
CA THR A 61 -10.80 0.94 8.74
C THR A 61 -9.96 2.15 9.15
N TRP A 62 -10.41 3.37 8.82
CA TRP A 62 -9.77 4.59 9.28
C TRP A 62 -9.78 4.70 10.81
N LYS A 63 -10.93 4.42 11.45
CA LYS A 63 -11.06 4.44 12.91
C LYS A 63 -10.09 3.47 13.58
N LYS A 64 -9.91 2.27 13.03
CA LYS A 64 -8.91 1.29 13.49
C LYS A 64 -7.49 1.87 13.45
N LEU A 65 -7.12 2.53 12.36
CA LEU A 65 -5.81 3.19 12.22
C LEU A 65 -5.65 4.36 13.19
N GLN A 66 -6.68 5.19 13.35
CA GLN A 66 -6.67 6.32 14.27
C GLN A 66 -6.51 5.87 15.73
N GLU A 67 -7.17 4.78 16.14
CA GLU A 67 -6.99 4.20 17.47
C GLU A 67 -5.56 3.70 17.68
N ALA A 68 -4.97 3.04 16.69
CA ALA A 68 -3.58 2.59 16.75
C ALA A 68 -2.59 3.78 16.87
N VAL A 69 -2.81 4.85 16.09
CA VAL A 69 -2.00 6.08 16.17
C VAL A 69 -2.13 6.74 17.54
N GLY A 70 -3.36 6.83 18.08
CA GLY A 70 -3.60 7.36 19.42
C GLY A 70 -2.95 6.52 20.51
N ALA A 71 -2.91 5.19 20.36
CA ALA A 71 -2.22 4.31 21.29
C ALA A 71 -0.70 4.59 21.30
N ILE A 72 -0.08 4.70 20.11
CA ILE A 72 1.34 5.05 19.96
C ILE A 72 1.63 6.41 20.61
N GLN A 73 0.83 7.42 20.30
CA GLN A 73 0.96 8.78 20.85
C GLN A 73 0.91 8.80 22.38
N ASN A 74 0.05 7.97 22.97
CA ASN A 74 -0.11 7.88 24.42
C ASN A 74 0.87 6.88 25.08
N SER A 75 1.80 6.30 24.31
CA SER A 75 2.68 5.22 24.77
C SER A 75 1.92 4.03 25.38
N THR A 76 0.75 3.71 24.83
CA THR A 76 -0.08 2.58 25.25
C THR A 76 -0.01 1.43 24.26
N SER A 77 -0.37 0.23 24.72
CA SER A 77 -0.35 -0.97 23.88
C SER A 77 -1.40 -0.89 22.76
N ILE A 78 -0.98 -1.24 21.55
CA ILE A 78 -1.84 -1.29 20.37
C ILE A 78 -2.66 -2.58 20.42
N LYS A 79 -4.00 -2.48 20.32
CA LYS A 79 -4.91 -3.64 20.38
C LYS A 79 -4.84 -4.53 19.13
N TYR A 80 -4.33 -3.99 18.02
CA TYR A 80 -4.33 -4.61 16.71
C TYR A 80 -2.93 -5.07 16.30
N ASN A 81 -2.85 -6.16 15.54
CA ASN A 81 -1.59 -6.64 14.99
C ASN A 81 -1.07 -5.70 13.88
N LEU A 82 0.24 -5.58 13.75
CA LEU A 82 0.89 -4.70 12.77
C LEU A 82 0.54 -5.08 11.33
N GLU A 83 0.52 -6.38 11.01
CA GLU A 83 0.17 -6.87 9.67
C GLU A 83 -1.23 -6.41 9.24
N GLU A 84 -2.19 -6.47 10.16
CA GLU A 84 -3.55 -6.02 9.89
C GLU A 84 -3.62 -4.51 9.64
N LEU A 85 -2.78 -3.73 10.32
CA LEU A 85 -2.71 -2.28 10.11
C LEU A 85 -2.05 -1.95 8.77
N TYR A 86 -1.03 -2.69 8.35
CA TYR A 86 -0.44 -2.56 7.01
C TYR A 86 -1.45 -2.87 5.92
N GLN A 87 -2.18 -3.99 6.05
CA GLN A 87 -3.19 -4.37 5.08
C GLN A 87 -4.37 -3.38 5.03
N ALA A 88 -4.77 -2.83 6.18
CA ALA A 88 -5.78 -1.78 6.26
C ALA A 88 -5.39 -0.54 5.44
N VAL A 89 -4.13 -0.09 5.55
CA VAL A 89 -3.61 1.04 4.76
C VAL A 89 -3.54 0.70 3.27
N GLU A 90 -3.05 -0.49 2.92
CA GLU A 90 -2.97 -0.95 1.52
C GLU A 90 -4.36 -0.97 0.86
N ASN A 91 -5.36 -1.48 1.57
CA ASN A 91 -6.74 -1.51 1.11
C ASN A 91 -7.25 -0.08 0.86
N LEU A 92 -7.11 0.83 1.82
CA LEU A 92 -7.55 2.22 1.66
C LEU A 92 -6.88 2.94 0.47
N CYS A 93 -5.58 2.70 0.26
CA CYS A 93 -4.83 3.23 -0.87
C CYS A 93 -5.33 2.66 -2.21
N SER A 94 -5.64 1.36 -2.24
CA SER A 94 -6.16 0.67 -3.43
C SER A 94 -7.52 1.22 -3.89
N TYR A 95 -8.35 1.71 -2.96
CA TYR A 95 -9.64 2.34 -3.24
C TYR A 95 -9.56 3.86 -3.50
N LYS A 96 -8.37 4.41 -3.81
CA LYS A 96 -8.16 5.84 -4.11
C LYS A 96 -8.48 6.80 -2.96
N VAL A 97 -8.49 6.31 -1.72
CA VAL A 97 -8.70 7.12 -0.50
C VAL A 97 -7.38 7.70 0.04
N SER A 98 -6.26 7.42 -0.63
CA SER A 98 -4.91 7.81 -0.17
C SER A 98 -4.74 9.31 0.12
N ALA A 99 -5.30 10.18 -0.71
CA ALA A 99 -5.21 11.63 -0.51
C ALA A 99 -5.92 12.08 0.79
N THR A 100 -7.09 11.51 1.07
CA THR A 100 -7.84 11.77 2.31
C THR A 100 -7.13 11.16 3.51
N LEU A 101 -6.65 9.93 3.38
CA LEU A 101 -5.91 9.22 4.42
C LEU A 101 -4.70 10.04 4.91
N TYR A 102 -3.91 10.58 3.99
CA TYR A 102 -2.76 11.43 4.33
C TYR A 102 -3.17 12.68 5.10
N LYS A 103 -4.21 13.39 4.64
CA LYS A 103 -4.70 14.61 5.30
C LYS A 103 -5.18 14.30 6.72
N GLN A 104 -5.92 13.22 6.90
CA GLN A 104 -6.42 12.82 8.21
C GLN A 104 -5.28 12.41 9.15
N LEU A 105 -4.31 11.63 8.67
CA LEU A 105 -3.15 11.23 9.47
C LEU A 105 -2.31 12.45 9.89
N ARG A 106 -2.08 13.38 8.97
CA ARG A 106 -1.41 14.65 9.25
C ARG A 106 -2.14 15.44 10.34
N GLN A 107 -3.46 15.56 10.22
CA GLN A 107 -4.30 16.27 11.20
C GLN A 107 -4.18 15.64 12.60
N VAL A 108 -4.30 14.32 12.71
CA VAL A 108 -4.19 13.61 14.00
C VAL A 108 -2.83 13.83 14.65
N CYS A 109 -1.75 13.87 13.87
CA CYS A 109 -0.42 14.20 14.39
C CYS A 109 -0.29 15.67 14.80
N GLU A 110 -0.81 16.61 14.00
CA GLU A 110 -0.77 18.04 14.32
C GLU A 110 -1.56 18.37 15.60
N ASP A 111 -2.75 17.79 15.74
CA ASP A 111 -3.60 17.97 16.91
C ASP A 111 -2.91 17.44 18.18
N HIS A 112 -2.26 16.28 18.08
CA HIS A 112 -1.49 15.71 19.18
C HIS A 112 -0.34 16.63 19.60
N VAL A 113 0.48 17.11 18.65
CA VAL A 113 1.59 18.02 18.95
C VAL A 113 1.08 19.34 19.56
N LYS A 114 0.00 19.90 19.03
CA LYS A 114 -0.61 21.12 19.55
C LYS A 114 -1.11 20.93 20.99
N ALA A 115 -1.76 19.81 21.28
CA ALA A 115 -2.22 19.48 22.63
C ALA A 115 -1.03 19.33 23.60
N GLN A 116 0.08 18.72 23.16
CA GLN A 116 1.31 18.63 23.97
C GLN A 116 1.91 20.00 24.27
N ILE A 117 1.84 20.98 23.35
CA ILE A 117 2.34 22.35 23.61
C ILE A 117 1.56 23.05 24.73
N HIS A 118 0.24 22.83 24.84
CA HIS A 118 -0.56 23.42 25.92
C HIS A 118 -0.06 23.01 27.31
N GLN A 119 0.40 21.76 27.47
CA GLN A 119 1.01 21.27 28.71
C GLN A 119 2.25 22.06 29.13
N PHE A 120 2.99 22.62 28.17
CA PHE A 120 4.17 23.46 28.46
C PHE A 120 3.84 24.94 28.61
N ARG A 121 2.67 25.40 28.11
CA ARG A 121 2.28 26.81 28.12
C ARG A 121 1.59 27.22 29.42
N GLU A 122 0.82 26.34 30.05
CA GLU A 122 0.19 26.57 31.36
C GLU A 122 1.07 26.05 32.51
N TYR A 123 2.29 26.55 32.59
CA TYR A 123 3.10 26.42 33.80
C TYR A 123 3.03 27.72 34.63
N PRO A 124 2.29 27.75 35.75
CA PRO A 124 2.78 28.45 36.93
C PRO A 124 3.99 27.66 37.47
N PHE A 125 4.97 28.37 38.01
CA PHE A 125 6.28 27.87 38.49
C PHE A 125 6.26 26.82 39.64
N GLU A 126 5.14 26.17 39.95
CA GLU A 126 4.95 25.37 41.16
C GLU A 126 5.00 23.85 40.91
N LEU A 127 6.09 23.37 40.29
CA LEU A 127 6.36 21.92 40.19
C LEU A 127 7.79 21.56 40.60
N SER A 128 8.47 22.45 41.32
CA SER A 128 9.67 22.10 42.10
C SER A 128 9.36 21.12 43.26
N LEU A 129 8.10 20.74 43.51
CA LEU A 129 7.72 19.93 44.67
C LEU A 129 7.19 18.50 44.38
N ARG A 130 7.06 18.04 43.12
CA ARG A 130 6.65 16.63 42.85
C ARG A 130 7.80 15.66 42.58
N VAL A 131 9.06 16.09 42.72
CA VAL A 131 10.22 15.19 42.72
C VAL A 131 10.80 15.02 44.14
N LEU A 132 10.10 15.52 45.17
CA LEU A 132 10.60 15.51 46.55
C LEU A 132 9.48 15.22 47.56
N VAL A 133 8.65 14.20 47.32
CA VAL A 133 8.00 13.38 48.37
C VAL A 133 7.89 11.95 47.84
#